data_AF-A0A0F4PY52-F1
#
_entry.id   AF-A0A0F4PY52-F1
#
_cell.length_a   1.000
_cell.length_b   1.000
_cell.length_c   1.000
_cell.angle_alpha   90.00
_cell.angle_beta   90.00
_cell.angle_gamma   90.00
#
_symmetry.space_group_name_H-M   'P 1'
#
loop_
_entity.id
_entity.type
_entity.pdbx_description
1 polymer ?
#
loop_
_entity_poly.entity_id
_entity_poly.type
_entity_poly.pdbx_seq_one_letter_code
_entity_poly.pdbx_strand_id
1 'polypeptide(L)'
;MKSLVAFIVLFWSVFATASDTIQWGNLATIDQESIRLKAKEYIHNAMPEIRGVEVKLINISANYDFRYKRSTMQVMFMHSMSFVEGEGKEQVVYVGDKPQVIKMNKIQYVFIDFKGNGEATQHRVEQVPFHGSKQVFMEEFSRF
;
A
#
# COMPACT_ATOMS: atom_id res chain seq x y z
N MET A 1 2.24 47.20 -15.88
CA MET A 1 1.43 46.13 -16.48
C MET A 1 2.05 44.80 -16.07
N LYS A 2 1.32 44.00 -15.28
CA LYS A 2 1.79 42.72 -14.73
C LYS A 2 1.55 41.63 -15.77
N SER A 3 2.61 41.11 -16.38
CA SER A 3 2.52 39.87 -17.18
C SER A 3 2.73 38.70 -16.23
N LEU A 4 1.63 38.05 -15.85
CA LEU A 4 1.64 36.82 -15.06
C LEU A 4 1.87 35.67 -16.05
N VAL A 5 3.11 35.24 -16.22
CA VAL A 5 3.42 34.02 -16.97
C VAL A 5 2.94 32.84 -16.12
N ALA A 6 1.77 32.32 -16.47
CA ALA A 6 1.24 31.09 -15.91
C ALA A 6 2.17 29.93 -16.33
N PHE A 7 2.99 29.47 -15.38
CA PHE A 7 3.78 28.27 -15.53
C PHE A 7 2.82 27.08 -15.36
N ILE A 8 2.27 26.59 -16.46
CA ILE A 8 1.48 25.36 -16.47
C ILE A 8 2.46 24.21 -16.26
N VAL A 9 2.64 23.77 -15.01
CA VAL A 9 3.22 22.46 -14.73
C VAL A 9 2.16 21.43 -15.11
N LEU A 10 2.24 20.95 -16.35
CA LEU A 10 1.58 19.72 -16.74
C LEU A 10 2.22 18.60 -15.92
N PHE A 11 1.64 18.28 -14.77
CA PHE A 11 1.91 17.02 -14.08
C PHE A 11 1.38 15.90 -14.98
N TRP A 12 2.26 15.35 -15.81
CA TRP A 12 2.03 14.06 -16.44
C TRP A 12 2.11 13.03 -15.30
N SER A 13 0.99 12.80 -14.63
CA SER A 13 0.79 11.54 -13.92
C SER A 13 0.74 10.46 -15.01
N VAL A 14 1.90 9.91 -15.34
CA VAL A 14 1.99 8.66 -16.08
C VAL A 14 1.26 7.65 -15.19
N PHE A 15 -0.02 7.41 -15.51
CA PHE A 15 -0.66 6.17 -15.15
C PHE A 15 0.18 5.10 -15.84
N ALA A 16 1.14 4.54 -15.11
CA ALA A 16 1.78 3.31 -15.50
C ALA A 16 0.66 2.28 -15.54
N THR A 17 0.13 2.02 -16.73
CA THR A 17 -0.62 0.81 -16.99
C THR A 17 0.27 -0.33 -16.53
N ALA A 18 -0.20 -1.07 -15.51
CA ALA A 18 0.52 -2.17 -14.92
C ALA A 18 0.82 -3.19 -16.04
N SER A 19 2.06 -3.17 -16.52
CA SER A 19 2.62 -4.29 -17.27
C SER A 19 2.67 -5.47 -16.30
N ASP A 20 2.23 -6.66 -16.74
CA ASP A 20 2.34 -7.91 -15.96
C ASP A 20 3.79 -8.21 -15.52
N THR A 21 4.75 -7.50 -16.13
CA THR A 21 6.17 -7.54 -15.81
C THR A 21 6.68 -6.20 -15.31
N ILE A 22 7.36 -6.21 -14.17
CA ILE A 22 8.05 -5.06 -13.59
C ILE A 22 9.54 -5.16 -13.96
N GLN A 23 10.08 -4.11 -14.59
CA GLN A 23 11.53 -4.03 -14.85
C GLN A 23 12.29 -3.71 -13.56
N TRP A 24 13.11 -4.65 -13.12
CA TRP A 24 13.90 -4.59 -11.91
C TRP A 24 15.38 -4.43 -12.22
N GLY A 25 15.89 -3.21 -11.99
CA GLY A 25 17.23 -2.84 -12.42
C GLY A 25 17.42 -2.98 -13.93
N ASN A 26 18.66 -3.10 -14.38
CA ASN A 26 19.00 -3.20 -15.81
C ASN A 26 18.90 -4.63 -16.38
N LEU A 27 18.49 -5.64 -15.59
CA LEU A 27 18.73 -7.05 -15.93
C LEU A 27 17.58 -8.04 -15.65
N ALA A 28 16.57 -7.69 -14.85
CA ALA A 28 15.51 -8.66 -14.49
C ALA A 28 14.12 -8.10 -14.75
N THR A 29 13.26 -8.88 -15.42
CA THR A 29 11.81 -8.70 -15.39
C THR A 29 11.27 -9.60 -14.29
N ILE A 30 10.42 -9.08 -13.41
CA ILE A 30 9.68 -9.91 -12.45
C ILE A 30 8.21 -9.91 -12.84
N ASP A 31 7.66 -11.11 -12.91
CA ASP A 31 6.23 -11.36 -13.06
C ASP A 31 5.46 -11.04 -11.76
N GLN A 32 4.34 -10.32 -11.90
CA GLN A 32 3.50 -9.88 -10.79
C GLN A 32 2.92 -11.06 -9.98
N GLU A 33 2.58 -12.16 -10.64
CA GLU A 33 2.04 -13.35 -9.97
C GLU A 33 3.09 -14.04 -9.10
N SER A 34 4.33 -14.13 -9.58
CA SER A 34 5.46 -14.65 -8.83
C SER A 34 5.74 -13.84 -7.56
N ILE A 35 5.64 -12.51 -7.64
CA ILE A 35 5.76 -11.62 -6.48
C ILE A 35 4.62 -11.87 -5.49
N ARG A 36 3.39 -11.96 -6.00
CA ARG A 36 2.19 -12.24 -5.20
C ARG A 36 2.31 -13.55 -4.43
N LEU A 37 2.76 -14.62 -5.09
CA LEU A 37 2.95 -15.94 -4.46
C LEU A 37 4.03 -15.91 -3.37
N LYS A 38 5.20 -15.33 -3.65
CA LYS A 38 6.30 -15.21 -2.67
C LYS A 38 5.90 -14.39 -1.45
N ALA A 39 5.20 -13.28 -1.68
CA ALA A 39 4.73 -12.44 -0.61
C ALA A 39 3.66 -13.14 0.25
N LYS A 40 2.73 -13.87 -0.38
CA LYS A 40 1.72 -14.66 0.32
C LYS A 40 2.36 -15.76 1.18
N GLU A 41 3.34 -16.48 0.63
CA GLU A 41 4.09 -17.48 1.38
C GLU A 41 4.82 -16.86 2.57
N TYR A 42 5.54 -15.75 2.34
CA TYR A 42 6.24 -15.03 3.40
C TYR A 42 5.27 -14.62 4.53
N ILE A 43 4.12 -14.01 4.18
CA ILE A 43 3.21 -13.49 5.21
C ILE A 43 2.49 -14.59 5.98
N HIS A 44 2.18 -15.74 5.37
CA HIS A 44 1.60 -16.87 6.09
C HIS A 44 2.56 -17.52 7.09
N ASN A 45 3.86 -17.34 6.88
CA ASN A 45 4.90 -17.77 7.81
C ASN A 45 5.15 -16.71 8.90
N ALA A 46 5.18 -15.43 8.53
CA ALA A 46 5.47 -14.32 9.45
C ALA A 46 4.28 -13.92 10.34
N MET A 47 3.05 -14.06 9.83
CA MET A 47 1.79 -13.71 10.49
C MET A 47 0.86 -14.94 10.50
N PRO A 48 1.10 -15.95 11.35
CA PRO A 48 0.31 -17.18 11.39
C PRO A 48 -1.17 -16.92 11.76
N GLU A 49 -1.48 -15.83 12.44
CA GLU A 49 -2.82 -15.39 12.81
C GLU A 49 -3.72 -15.05 11.61
N ILE A 50 -3.13 -14.73 10.46
CA ILE A 50 -3.87 -14.50 9.20
C ILE A 50 -3.80 -15.70 8.25
N ARG A 51 -3.39 -16.88 8.74
CA ARG A 51 -3.37 -18.10 7.92
C ARG A 51 -4.78 -18.49 7.50
N GLY A 52 -4.97 -18.72 6.20
CA GLY A 52 -6.27 -19.05 5.61
C GLY A 52 -7.19 -17.84 5.41
N VAL A 53 -6.75 -16.64 5.79
CA VAL A 53 -7.45 -15.39 5.51
C VAL A 53 -7.21 -15.00 4.05
N GLU A 54 -8.22 -14.43 3.41
CA GLU A 54 -8.07 -13.86 2.07
C GLU A 54 -7.12 -12.67 2.10
N VAL A 55 -6.13 -12.68 1.21
CA VAL A 55 -5.12 -11.62 1.07
C VAL A 55 -5.17 -11.09 -0.36
N LYS A 56 -5.24 -9.77 -0.49
CA LYS A 56 -5.29 -9.05 -1.77
C LYS A 56 -4.05 -8.18 -1.93
N LEU A 57 -3.45 -8.29 -3.11
CA LEU A 57 -2.35 -7.44 -3.52
C LEU A 57 -2.91 -6.07 -3.88
N ILE A 58 -2.45 -5.02 -3.19
CA ILE A 58 -2.93 -3.66 -3.44
C ILE A 58 -1.94 -2.89 -4.34
N ASN A 59 -0.65 -3.05 -4.10
CA ASN A 59 0.37 -2.34 -4.87
C ASN A 59 1.72 -3.07 -4.87
N ILE A 60 2.45 -2.97 -5.97
CA ILE A 60 3.88 -3.30 -6.05
C ILE A 60 4.63 -2.03 -6.45
N SER A 61 5.57 -1.60 -5.62
CA SER A 61 6.43 -0.45 -5.88
C SER A 61 7.87 -0.90 -6.02
N ALA A 62 8.48 -0.66 -7.18
CA ALA A 62 9.89 -0.89 -7.42
C ALA A 62 10.62 0.44 -7.56
N ASN A 63 11.73 0.59 -6.84
CA ASN A 63 12.55 1.79 -6.83
C ASN A 63 14.03 1.42 -6.98
N TYR A 64 14.84 2.37 -7.48
CA TYR A 64 16.29 2.24 -7.52
C TYR A 64 16.93 3.37 -6.70
N ASP A 65 17.63 3.02 -5.62
CA ASP A 65 18.43 4.00 -4.88
C ASP A 65 19.79 4.18 -5.57
N PHE A 66 19.94 5.29 -6.29
CA PHE A 66 21.18 5.66 -6.98
C PHE A 66 22.37 5.86 -6.03
N ARG A 67 22.15 6.25 -4.77
CA ARG A 67 23.23 6.48 -3.80
C ARG A 67 23.88 5.17 -3.39
N TYR A 68 23.08 4.12 -3.25
CA TYR A 68 23.57 2.79 -2.84
C TYR A 68 23.66 1.79 -4.00
N LYS A 69 23.29 2.19 -5.22
CA LYS A 69 23.22 1.34 -6.42
C LYS A 69 22.41 0.06 -6.18
N ARG A 70 21.24 0.21 -5.55
CA ARG A 70 20.39 -0.92 -5.13
C ARG A 70 18.97 -0.75 -5.62
N SER A 71 18.45 -1.80 -6.23
CA SER A 71 17.02 -1.93 -6.50
C SER A 71 16.31 -2.43 -5.23
N THR A 72 15.22 -1.77 -4.87
CA THR A 72 14.34 -2.15 -3.77
C THR A 72 12.94 -2.36 -4.31
N MET A 73 12.27 -3.41 -3.90
CA MET A 73 10.87 -3.63 -4.22
C MET A 73 10.08 -3.74 -2.91
N GLN A 74 8.93 -3.10 -2.88
CA GLN A 74 8.01 -3.15 -1.77
C GLN A 74 6.64 -3.58 -2.29
N VAL A 75 5.99 -4.46 -1.54
CA VAL A 75 4.69 -4.97 -1.89
C VAL A 75 3.73 -4.68 -0.76
N MET A 76 2.56 -4.13 -1.08
CA MET A 76 1.51 -3.78 -0.14
C MET A 76 0.33 -4.73 -0.32
N PHE A 77 -0.11 -5.34 0.78
CA PHE A 77 -1.28 -6.20 0.85
C PHE A 77 -2.29 -5.70 1.87
N MET A 78 -3.53 -6.10 1.64
CA MET A 78 -4.63 -6.03 2.60
C MET A 78 -5.20 -7.44 2.78
N HIS A 79 -5.73 -7.76 3.96
CA HIS A 79 -6.43 -9.02 4.20
C HIS A 79 -7.85 -8.78 4.70
N SER A 80 -8.74 -9.77 4.63
CA SER A 80 -10.15 -9.58 5.00
C SER A 80 -10.37 -9.29 6.50
N MET A 81 -9.35 -9.51 7.33
CA MET A 81 -9.32 -9.11 8.75
C MET A 81 -8.63 -7.74 8.99
N SER A 82 -8.28 -6.98 7.95
CA SER A 82 -7.54 -5.72 8.10
C SER A 82 -8.36 -4.62 8.79
N PHE A 83 -9.69 -4.73 8.85
CA PHE A 83 -10.52 -3.78 9.57
C PHE A 83 -10.37 -3.94 11.08
N VAL A 84 -9.97 -2.85 11.74
CA VAL A 84 -9.79 -2.77 13.17
C VAL A 84 -10.81 -1.79 13.75
N GLU A 85 -11.74 -2.33 14.52
CA GLU A 85 -12.80 -1.57 15.17
C GLU A 85 -12.28 -0.89 16.43
N GLY A 86 -12.65 0.37 16.65
CA GLY A 86 -12.44 1.04 17.94
C GLY A 86 -11.00 1.40 18.33
N GLU A 87 -9.99 1.10 17.51
CA GLU A 87 -8.59 1.48 17.76
C GLU A 87 -8.18 2.86 17.17
N GLY A 88 -9.09 3.60 16.55
CA GLY A 88 -8.80 4.94 16.07
C GLY A 88 -8.41 5.86 17.21
N LYS A 89 -7.28 6.56 17.05
CA LYS A 89 -7.04 7.75 17.88
C LYS A 89 -8.20 8.70 17.64
N GLU A 90 -8.77 9.22 18.71
CA GLU A 90 -9.72 10.32 18.65
C GLU A 90 -9.14 11.43 17.79
N GLN A 91 -9.80 11.73 16.67
CA GLN A 91 -9.36 12.77 15.75
C GLN A 91 -10.25 13.98 15.90
N VAL A 92 -9.63 15.13 16.16
CA VAL A 92 -10.33 16.42 16.14
C VAL A 92 -10.46 16.85 14.69
N VAL A 93 -11.70 16.91 14.21
CA VAL A 93 -12.06 17.50 12.92
C VAL A 93 -12.84 18.78 13.15
N TYR A 94 -12.61 19.79 12.32
CA TYR A 94 -13.31 21.08 12.45
C TYR A 94 -14.44 21.13 11.42
N VAL A 95 -15.67 21.29 11.91
CA VAL A 95 -16.85 21.54 11.07
C VAL A 95 -17.26 22.99 11.29
N GLY A 96 -16.86 23.87 10.37
CA GLY A 96 -16.74 25.30 10.65
C GLY A 96 -15.64 25.55 11.69
N ASP A 97 -15.89 26.45 12.65
CA ASP A 97 -14.93 26.76 13.73
C ASP A 97 -15.09 25.88 14.98
N LYS A 98 -15.92 24.83 14.92
CA LYS A 98 -16.20 23.95 16.06
C LYS A 98 -15.40 22.66 15.95
N PRO A 99 -14.52 22.36 16.93
CA PRO A 99 -13.84 21.07 16.99
C PRO A 99 -14.85 19.97 17.33
N GLN A 100 -14.81 18.87 16.59
CA GLN A 100 -15.55 17.65 16.84
C GLN A 100 -14.56 16.50 16.99
N VAL A 101 -14.72 15.69 18.03
CA VAL A 101 -13.94 14.47 18.20
C VAL A 101 -14.67 13.32 17.53
N ILE A 102 -14.05 12.72 16.53
CA ILE A 102 -14.55 11.50 15.90
C ILE A 102 -13.66 10.32 16.27
N LYS A 103 -14.30 9.20 16.62
CA LYS A 103 -13.62 7.90 16.68
C LYS A 103 -13.66 7.29 15.29
N MET A 104 -12.48 7.08 14.72
CA MET A 104 -12.36 6.45 13.41
C MET A 104 -12.05 4.97 13.57
N ASN A 105 -12.51 4.16 12.63
CA ASN A 105 -11.97 2.81 12.51
C ASN A 105 -10.61 2.89 11.85
N LYS A 106 -9.89 1.76 11.80
CA LYS A 106 -8.62 1.68 11.08
C LYS A 106 -8.62 0.50 10.12
N ILE A 107 -7.78 0.61 9.11
CA ILE A 107 -7.44 -0.51 8.24
C ILE A 107 -5.94 -0.78 8.36
N GLN A 108 -5.59 -2.06 8.45
CA GLN A 108 -4.21 -2.55 8.43
C GLN A 108 -3.76 -2.84 7.00
N TYR A 109 -2.66 -2.20 6.59
CA TYR A 109 -1.88 -2.58 5.42
C TYR A 109 -0.61 -3.28 5.85
N VAL A 110 -0.27 -4.34 5.13
CA VAL A 110 0.97 -5.08 5.33
C VAL A 110 1.90 -4.75 4.18
N PHE A 111 3.09 -4.26 4.51
CA PHE A 111 4.15 -3.99 3.54
C PHE A 111 5.24 -5.03 3.69
N ILE A 112 5.70 -5.60 2.59
CA ILE A 112 6.80 -6.56 2.53
C ILE A 112 7.89 -5.98 1.64
N ASP A 113 9.11 -5.91 2.16
CA ASP A 113 10.27 -5.47 1.40
C ASP A 113 10.99 -6.66 0.77
N PHE A 114 11.49 -6.46 -0.44
CA PHE A 114 12.24 -7.43 -1.24
C PHE A 114 13.60 -6.88 -1.62
N LYS A 115 14.63 -7.74 -1.52
CA LYS A 115 15.98 -7.49 -2.05
C LYS A 115 16.00 -7.71 -3.56
N GLY A 116 16.99 -7.12 -4.25
CA GLY A 116 17.18 -7.26 -5.70
C GLY A 116 17.34 -8.70 -6.24
N ASN A 117 17.53 -9.71 -5.37
CA ASN A 117 17.53 -11.13 -5.73
C ASN A 117 16.13 -11.78 -5.69
N GLY A 118 15.07 -11.03 -5.36
CA GLY A 118 13.71 -11.57 -5.29
C GLY A 118 13.36 -12.24 -3.96
N GLU A 119 14.18 -12.09 -2.92
CA GLU A 119 13.88 -12.58 -1.57
C GLU A 119 13.19 -11.52 -0.73
N ALA A 120 12.08 -11.90 -0.09
CA ALA A 120 11.42 -11.10 0.94
C ALA A 120 12.30 -11.03 2.19
N THR A 121 12.42 -9.86 2.80
CA THR A 121 13.34 -9.63 3.92
C THR A 121 12.62 -9.34 5.22
N GLN A 122 11.71 -8.38 5.19
CA GLN A 122 11.01 -7.89 6.36
C GLN A 122 9.61 -7.46 5.96
N HIS A 123 8.74 -7.37 6.96
CA HIS A 123 7.44 -6.76 6.81
C HIS A 123 7.20 -5.71 7.89
N ARG A 124 6.25 -4.82 7.62
CA ARG A 124 5.68 -3.90 8.60
C ARG A 124 4.17 -3.82 8.41
N VAL A 125 3.47 -3.59 9.51
CA VAL A 125 2.03 -3.34 9.51
C VAL A 125 1.81 -1.85 9.77
N GLU A 126 1.09 -1.20 8.87
CA GLU A 126 0.68 0.19 9.07
C GLU A 126 -0.83 0.25 9.23
N GLN A 127 -1.28 0.98 10.25
CA GLN A 127 -2.69 1.24 10.48
C GLN A 127 -3.05 2.63 9.96
N VAL A 128 -4.00 2.72 9.03
CA VAL A 128 -4.50 4.01 8.54
C VAL A 128 -5.90 4.29 9.07
N PRO A 129 -6.26 5.56 9.33
CA PRO A 129 -7.64 5.93 9.63
C PRO A 129 -8.58 5.55 8.50
N PHE A 130 -9.74 4.99 8.85
CA PHE A 130 -10.78 4.61 7.91
C PHE A 130 -12.12 5.20 8.33
N HIS A 131 -12.72 5.96 7.42
CA HIS A 131 -14.04 6.53 7.59
C HIS A 131 -15.08 5.60 6.99
N GLY A 132 -15.51 4.60 7.76
CA GLY A 132 -16.51 3.64 7.32
C GLY A 132 -16.76 2.54 8.34
N SER A 133 -17.84 1.80 8.13
CA SER A 133 -18.14 0.60 8.91
C SER A 133 -17.38 -0.61 8.38
N LYS A 134 -17.40 -1.71 9.14
CA LYS A 134 -16.88 -3.00 8.67
C LYS A 134 -17.51 -3.46 7.35
N GLN A 135 -18.80 -3.16 7.16
CA GLN A 135 -19.50 -3.52 5.92
C GLN A 135 -18.94 -2.74 4.71
N VAL A 136 -18.72 -1.43 4.85
CA VAL A 136 -18.11 -0.60 3.80
C VAL A 136 -16.70 -1.12 3.48
N PHE A 137 -15.92 -1.46 4.50
CA PHE A 137 -14.62 -2.10 4.30
C PHE A 137 -14.71 -3.41 3.51
N MET A 138 -15.64 -4.31 3.85
CA MET A 138 -15.78 -5.59 3.14
C MET A 138 -16.23 -5.39 1.69
N GLU A 139 -17.07 -4.40 1.42
CA GLU A 139 -17.47 -4.03 0.06
C GLU A 139 -16.26 -3.52 -0.74
N GLU A 140 -15.46 -2.61 -0.18
CA GLU A 140 -14.22 -2.13 -0.82
C GLU A 140 -13.21 -3.26 -1.03
N PHE A 141 -12.99 -4.09 0.00
CA PHE A 141 -12.11 -5.24 -0.07
C PHE A 141 -12.53 -6.18 -1.20
N SER A 142 -13.83 -6.44 -1.37
CA SER A 142 -14.34 -7.33 -2.41
C SER A 142 -14.08 -6.85 -3.85
N ARG A 143 -13.82 -5.56 -4.06
CA ARG A 143 -13.60 -4.96 -5.40
C ARG A 143 -12.18 -5.09 -5.93
N PHE A 144 -11.21 -5.35 -5.06
CA PHE A 144 -9.82 -5.66 -5.44
C PHE A 144 -9.68 -7.10 -5.93
#